data_AF-A0A3D4U009-F1
#
_entry.id   AF-A0A3D4U009-F1
#
_cell.length_a   1.000
_cell.length_b   1.000
_cell.length_c   1.000
_cell.angle_alpha   90.00
_cell.angle_beta   90.00
_cell.angle_gamma   90.00
#
_symmetry.space_group_name_H-M   'P 1'
#
loop_
_entity.id
_entity.type
_entity.pdbx_description
1 polymer ?
#
loop_
_entity_poly.entity_id
_entity_poly.type
_entity_poly.pdbx_seq_one_letter_code
_entity_poly.pdbx_strand_id
1 'polypeptide(L)'
;MLKNIICTLIGILLFSAVCAEAADKKVSLIINGKQNPVETQPFIRDGQVFVPVRFIAEELGAQVVWDDKNYSVLINKDQSERYLKGQNFSNSTDSGINNNLIKAVDLKDILDDDKDNDLADYREGHNGGDQLANDPLVVDLRKKEDYDTKHIPGAVWVATAENIAEAQNIQNLKSLLEKHVSNGGKNEIVVYCYTGNISGLVAGVLGVQELPVKNLMYGFDISWRGTKTAYSPIFAPMEDSNGQKHLGGG
;
A
#
# COMPACT_ATOMS: atom_id res chain seq x y z
N MET A 1 -10.86 -69.37 -22.64
CA MET A 1 -11.67 -68.28 -23.21
C MET A 1 -12.22 -67.32 -22.14
N LEU A 2 -12.72 -67.80 -20.99
CA LEU A 2 -13.32 -66.94 -19.94
C LEU A 2 -12.32 -65.95 -19.28
N LYS A 3 -11.05 -66.31 -19.11
CA LYS A 3 -10.00 -65.44 -18.54
C LYS A 3 -9.69 -64.20 -19.41
N ASN A 4 -9.80 -64.31 -20.73
CA ASN A 4 -9.47 -63.21 -21.63
C ASN A 4 -10.59 -62.18 -21.72
N ILE A 5 -11.84 -62.59 -21.45
CA ILE A 5 -13.03 -61.74 -21.44
C ILE A 5 -13.09 -60.89 -20.16
N ILE A 6 -12.63 -61.43 -19.02
CA ILE A 6 -12.60 -60.70 -17.74
C ILE A 6 -11.54 -59.59 -17.75
N CYS A 7 -10.37 -59.82 -18.35
CA CYS A 7 -9.34 -58.78 -18.48
C CYS A 7 -9.74 -57.63 -19.42
N THR A 8 -10.57 -57.89 -20.43
CA THR A 8 -11.06 -56.84 -21.34
C THR A 8 -12.18 -56.00 -20.71
N LEU A 9 -13.06 -56.60 -19.90
CA LEU A 9 -14.10 -55.87 -19.18
C LEU A 9 -13.56 -54.98 -18.05
N ILE A 10 -12.50 -55.40 -17.33
CA ILE A 10 -11.84 -54.57 -16.30
C ILE A 10 -11.08 -53.40 -16.94
N GLY A 11 -10.48 -53.60 -18.12
CA GLY A 11 -9.79 -52.54 -18.86
C GLY A 11 -10.72 -51.42 -19.36
N ILE A 12 -11.97 -51.74 -19.72
CA ILE A 12 -12.96 -50.74 -20.16
C ILE A 12 -13.55 -49.98 -18.96
N LEU A 13 -13.71 -50.61 -17.81
CA LEU A 13 -14.18 -49.92 -16.59
C LEU A 13 -13.16 -48.89 -16.07
N LEU A 14 -11.86 -49.20 -16.18
CA LEU A 14 -10.78 -48.32 -15.70
C LEU A 14 -10.45 -47.15 -16.65
N PHE A 15 -10.93 -47.15 -17.89
CA PHE A 15 -10.70 -46.05 -18.83
C PHE A 15 -11.71 -44.90 -18.70
N SER A 16 -12.79 -45.08 -17.92
CA SER A 16 -13.83 -44.06 -17.73
C SER A 16 -13.56 -43.08 -16.57
N ALA A 17 -12.47 -43.24 -15.83
CA ALA A 17 -12.21 -42.50 -14.59
C ALA A 17 -11.10 -41.44 -14.68
N VAL A 18 -10.59 -41.09 -15.86
CA VAL A 18 -9.59 -40.02 -16.00
C VAL A 18 -10.02 -38.99 -17.05
N CYS A 19 -11.10 -38.30 -16.75
CA CYS A 19 -11.23 -36.89 -17.11
C CYS A 19 -11.25 -36.12 -15.79
N ALA A 20 -10.08 -35.95 -15.19
CA ALA A 20 -9.92 -34.88 -14.20
C ALA A 20 -9.98 -33.57 -14.99
N GLU A 21 -11.19 -33.02 -15.15
CA GLU A 21 -11.35 -31.63 -15.53
C GLU A 21 -10.54 -30.82 -14.52
N ALA A 22 -9.53 -30.08 -14.98
CA ALA A 22 -8.88 -29.09 -14.13
C ALA A 22 -9.95 -28.08 -13.76
N ALA A 23 -10.52 -28.22 -12.55
CA ALA A 23 -11.53 -27.32 -12.05
C ALA A 23 -10.92 -25.91 -12.01
N ASP A 24 -11.39 -25.05 -12.91
CA ASP A 24 -10.96 -23.66 -12.98
C ASP A 24 -11.21 -23.03 -11.61
N LYS A 25 -10.17 -22.47 -10.99
CA LYS A 25 -10.20 -22.06 -9.59
C LYS A 25 -11.05 -20.80 -9.49
N LYS A 26 -12.36 -20.98 -9.32
CA LYS A 26 -13.34 -19.89 -9.32
C LYS A 26 -13.11 -18.96 -8.14
N VAL A 27 -12.77 -17.70 -8.43
CA VAL A 27 -12.63 -16.65 -7.41
C VAL A 27 -14.01 -16.10 -7.09
N SER A 28 -14.40 -16.07 -5.82
CA SER A 28 -15.61 -15.41 -5.36
C SER A 28 -15.30 -13.97 -4.90
N LEU A 29 -16.18 -13.04 -5.26
CA LEU A 29 -16.14 -11.65 -4.79
C LEU A 29 -17.30 -11.46 -3.79
N ILE A 30 -16.97 -11.10 -2.55
CA ILE A 30 -17.94 -10.84 -1.49
C ILE A 30 -17.70 -9.42 -0.99
N ILE A 31 -18.71 -8.55 -1.11
CA ILE A 31 -18.64 -7.14 -0.69
C ILE A 31 -19.77 -6.91 0.32
N ASN A 32 -19.44 -6.40 1.51
CA ASN A 32 -20.41 -6.18 2.59
C ASN A 32 -21.25 -7.44 2.92
N GLY A 33 -20.62 -8.63 2.86
CA GLY A 33 -21.29 -9.91 3.10
C GLY A 33 -22.20 -10.39 1.97
N LYS A 34 -22.30 -9.67 0.85
CA LYS A 34 -23.11 -10.04 -0.32
C LYS A 34 -22.24 -10.55 -1.45
N GLN A 35 -22.64 -11.67 -2.03
CA GLN A 35 -22.09 -12.20 -3.27
C GLN A 35 -23.01 -11.76 -4.42
N ASN A 36 -22.64 -10.66 -5.06
CA ASN A 36 -23.41 -10.11 -6.18
C ASN A 36 -22.89 -10.69 -7.50
N PRO A 37 -23.79 -10.95 -8.48
CA PRO A 37 -23.37 -11.33 -9.82
C PRO A 37 -22.59 -10.17 -10.45
N VAL A 38 -21.35 -10.45 -10.82
CA VAL A 38 -20.45 -9.53 -11.53
C VAL A 38 -20.43 -9.89 -13.00
N GLU A 39 -20.63 -8.89 -13.88
CA GLU A 39 -20.54 -9.08 -15.34
C GLU A 39 -19.14 -9.56 -15.76
N THR A 40 -18.11 -9.01 -15.12
CA THR A 40 -16.71 -9.44 -15.29
C THR A 40 -16.30 -10.27 -14.09
N GLN A 41 -16.19 -11.59 -14.25
CA GLN A 41 -15.76 -12.47 -13.17
C GLN A 41 -14.29 -12.19 -12.80
N PRO A 42 -13.97 -12.15 -11.49
CA PRO A 42 -12.59 -12.12 -11.05
C PRO A 42 -11.86 -13.40 -11.46
N PHE A 43 -10.57 -13.29 -11.77
CA PHE A 43 -9.78 -14.42 -12.25
C PHE A 43 -8.34 -14.35 -11.72
N ILE A 44 -7.63 -15.48 -11.77
CA ILE A 44 -6.23 -15.57 -11.38
C ILE A 44 -5.37 -15.56 -12.64
N ARG A 45 -4.35 -14.70 -12.68
CA ARG A 45 -3.30 -14.71 -13.71
C ARG A 45 -1.96 -14.48 -13.02
N ASP A 46 -0.97 -15.32 -13.33
CA ASP A 46 0.39 -15.24 -12.78
C ASP A 46 0.45 -15.19 -11.25
N GLY A 47 -0.44 -15.94 -10.58
CA GLY A 47 -0.54 -15.97 -9.12
C GLY A 47 -1.21 -14.74 -8.49
N GLN A 48 -1.65 -13.77 -9.29
CA GLN A 48 -2.37 -12.58 -8.85
C GLN A 48 -3.86 -12.68 -9.14
N VAL A 49 -4.69 -12.15 -8.24
CA VAL A 49 -6.14 -12.07 -8.42
C VAL A 49 -6.48 -10.74 -9.08
N PHE A 50 -7.13 -10.80 -10.24
CA PHE A 50 -7.66 -9.64 -10.95
C PHE A 50 -9.13 -9.48 -10.63
N VAL A 51 -9.54 -8.28 -10.22
CA VAL A 51 -10.91 -7.98 -9.79
C VAL A 51 -11.49 -6.79 -10.57
N PRO A 52 -12.81 -6.77 -10.82
CA PRO A 52 -13.47 -5.67 -11.52
C PRO A 52 -13.55 -4.42 -10.64
N VAL A 53 -12.58 -3.52 -10.76
CA VAL A 53 -12.46 -2.32 -9.91
C VAL A 53 -13.71 -1.43 -9.91
N ARG A 54 -14.39 -1.27 -11.05
CA ARG A 54 -15.62 -0.46 -11.16
C ARG A 54 -16.72 -1.01 -10.25
N PHE A 55 -16.97 -2.31 -10.34
CA PHE A 55 -18.00 -2.97 -9.57
C PHE A 55 -17.74 -2.82 -8.06
N ILE A 56 -16.50 -3.04 -7.64
CA ILE A 56 -16.10 -2.87 -6.24
C ILE A 56 -16.33 -1.43 -5.78
N ALA A 57 -15.93 -0.45 -6.58
CA ALA A 57 -16.10 0.97 -6.26
C ALA A 57 -17.59 1.34 -6.11
N GLU A 58 -18.44 0.92 -7.05
CA GLU A 58 -19.88 1.19 -7.04
C GLU A 58 -20.60 0.53 -5.85
N GLU A 59 -20.27 -0.72 -5.53
CA GLU A 59 -20.81 -1.42 -4.35
C GLU A 59 -20.37 -0.79 -3.02
N LEU A 60 -19.21 -0.12 -3.03
CA LEU A 60 -18.75 0.68 -1.90
C LEU A 60 -19.34 2.10 -1.89
N GLY A 61 -20.29 2.40 -2.78
CA GLY A 61 -21.01 3.67 -2.85
C GLY A 61 -20.24 4.79 -3.55
N ALA A 62 -19.26 4.46 -4.39
CA ALA A 62 -18.56 5.44 -5.22
C ALA A 62 -19.18 5.51 -6.63
N GLN A 63 -19.26 6.71 -7.19
CA GLN A 63 -19.54 6.96 -8.60
C GLN A 63 -18.27 6.75 -9.43
N VAL A 64 -18.35 5.98 -10.51
CA VAL A 64 -17.24 5.78 -11.45
C VAL A 64 -17.54 6.50 -12.76
N VAL A 65 -16.66 7.41 -13.17
CA VAL A 65 -16.80 8.25 -14.37
C VAL A 65 -15.57 8.08 -15.26
N TRP A 66 -15.78 7.98 -16.57
CA TRP A 66 -14.68 8.05 -17.53
C TRP A 66 -14.41 9.51 -17.89
N ASP A 67 -13.15 9.92 -17.78
CA ASP A 67 -12.66 11.23 -18.24
C ASP A 67 -11.97 11.06 -19.59
N ASP A 68 -12.74 11.32 -20.66
CA ASP A 68 -12.27 11.24 -22.04
C ASP A 68 -11.08 12.16 -22.32
N LYS A 69 -11.01 13.32 -21.66
CA LYS A 69 -9.97 14.32 -21.91
C LYS A 69 -8.62 13.84 -21.41
N ASN A 70 -8.60 13.20 -20.24
CA ASN A 70 -7.39 12.73 -19.59
C ASN A 70 -7.17 11.22 -19.75
N TYR A 71 -8.01 10.54 -20.54
CA TYR A 71 -8.01 9.09 -20.71
C TYR A 71 -7.91 8.33 -19.39
N SER A 72 -8.70 8.77 -18.40
CA SER A 72 -8.59 8.34 -17.01
C SER A 72 -9.94 7.90 -16.46
N VAL A 73 -9.92 6.94 -15.53
CA VAL A 73 -11.11 6.56 -14.75
C VAL A 73 -11.11 7.35 -13.45
N LEU A 74 -12.16 8.14 -13.22
CA LEU A 74 -12.43 8.85 -11.97
C LEU A 74 -13.36 8.00 -11.10
N ILE A 75 -13.02 7.86 -9.82
CA ILE A 75 -13.87 7.21 -8.82
C ILE A 75 -14.14 8.27 -7.75
N ASN A 76 -15.40 8.59 -7.47
CA ASN A 76 -15.83 9.67 -6.58
C ASN A 76 -16.77 9.11 -5.51
N LYS A 77 -16.60 9.43 -4.23
CA LYS A 77 -17.60 9.14 -3.19
C LYS A 77 -17.77 10.39 -2.35
N ASP A 78 -19.01 10.70 -1.95
CA ASP A 78 -19.38 11.99 -1.32
C ASP A 78 -18.57 12.33 -0.05
N GLN A 79 -17.99 11.32 0.60
CA GLN A 79 -17.17 11.46 1.82
C GLN A 79 -15.65 11.42 1.53
N SER A 80 -15.24 11.17 0.28
CA SER A 80 -13.85 10.94 -0.14
C SER A 80 -13.35 11.94 -1.19
N GLU A 81 -14.16 12.95 -1.52
CA GLU A 81 -13.84 13.90 -2.59
C GLU A 81 -12.48 14.55 -2.39
N ARG A 82 -12.11 14.89 -1.15
CA ARG A 82 -10.85 15.58 -0.85
C ARG A 82 -9.63 14.72 -1.15
N TYR A 83 -9.64 13.44 -0.76
CA TYR A 83 -8.50 12.58 -1.04
C TYR A 83 -8.38 12.30 -2.53
N LEU A 84 -9.47 11.93 -3.19
CA LEU A 84 -9.44 11.56 -4.60
C LEU A 84 -9.16 12.76 -5.53
N LYS A 85 -9.51 13.98 -5.10
CA LYS A 85 -9.13 15.24 -5.79
C LYS A 85 -7.72 15.72 -5.45
N GLY A 86 -6.97 15.04 -4.57
CA GLY A 86 -5.64 15.48 -4.13
C GLY A 86 -5.65 16.76 -3.30
N GLN A 87 -6.76 17.01 -2.61
CA GLN A 87 -7.03 18.18 -1.77
C GLN A 87 -6.98 17.82 -0.28
N ASN A 88 -6.23 16.77 0.08
CA ASN A 88 -6.02 16.39 1.48
C ASN A 88 -5.30 17.52 2.20
N PHE A 89 -6.07 18.28 2.99
CA PHE A 89 -5.59 19.23 3.98
C PHE A 89 -4.68 20.36 3.49
N SER A 90 -4.49 20.50 2.17
CA SER A 90 -3.88 21.67 1.57
C SER A 90 -4.95 22.73 1.28
N ASN A 91 -4.71 23.97 1.70
CA ASN A 91 -5.41 25.15 1.17
C ASN A 91 -4.88 25.53 -0.23
N SER A 92 -4.04 24.70 -0.85
CA SER A 92 -3.49 24.95 -2.18
C SER A 92 -4.53 24.78 -3.28
N THR A 93 -4.40 25.60 -4.31
CA THR A 93 -5.17 25.51 -5.56
C THR A 93 -4.80 24.29 -6.41
N ASP A 94 -3.79 23.53 -5.99
CA ASP A 94 -3.32 22.35 -6.70
C ASP A 94 -4.33 21.22 -6.52
N SER A 95 -4.77 20.64 -7.63
CA SER A 95 -5.72 19.52 -7.67
C SER A 95 -5.10 18.36 -8.45
N GLY A 96 -5.33 17.12 -7.99
CA GLY A 96 -4.91 15.89 -8.66
C GLY A 96 -4.26 14.88 -7.72
N ILE A 97 -4.41 13.59 -8.03
CA ILE A 97 -3.94 12.47 -7.20
C ILE A 97 -2.43 12.53 -6.86
N ASN A 98 -1.64 13.24 -7.68
CA ASN A 98 -0.21 13.44 -7.47
C ASN A 98 0.09 14.22 -6.17
N ASN A 99 -0.83 15.03 -5.66
CA ASN A 99 -0.67 15.71 -4.37
C ASN A 99 -0.67 14.75 -3.17
N ASN A 100 -1.15 13.52 -3.38
CA ASN A 100 -1.11 12.45 -2.38
C ASN A 100 0.15 11.58 -2.51
N LEU A 101 1.08 11.97 -3.38
CA LEU A 101 2.34 11.28 -3.57
C LEU A 101 3.48 12.15 -3.03
N ILE A 102 4.50 11.51 -2.50
CA ILE A 102 5.78 12.14 -2.15
C ILE A 102 6.91 11.35 -2.79
N LYS A 103 7.89 12.03 -3.39
CA LYS A 103 9.09 11.36 -3.92
C LYS A 103 10.05 11.08 -2.78
N ALA A 104 10.87 10.04 -2.92
CA ALA A 104 11.86 9.71 -1.90
C ALA A 104 12.85 10.85 -1.65
N VAL A 105 13.29 11.55 -2.70
CA VAL A 105 14.17 12.73 -2.55
C VAL A 105 13.51 13.84 -1.74
N ASP A 106 12.24 14.15 -2.01
CA ASP A 106 11.52 15.20 -1.28
C ASP A 106 11.29 14.79 0.19
N LEU A 107 10.98 13.52 0.45
CA LEU A 107 10.86 13.01 1.81
C LEU A 107 12.20 13.06 2.54
N LYS A 108 13.30 12.65 1.90
CA LYS A 108 14.64 12.69 2.50
C LYS A 108 15.02 14.13 2.83
N ASP A 109 14.81 15.07 1.91
CA ASP A 109 15.15 16.48 2.14
C ASP A 109 14.28 17.14 3.22
N ILE A 110 13.07 16.63 3.48
CA ILE A 110 12.24 17.08 4.60
C ILE A 110 12.81 16.57 5.93
N LEU A 111 13.14 15.27 5.98
CA LEU A 111 13.62 14.59 7.18
C LEU A 111 15.10 14.89 7.52
N ASP A 112 15.86 15.57 6.64
CA ASP A 112 17.28 15.91 6.77
C ASP A 112 17.45 17.34 6.23
N ASP A 113 16.84 18.31 6.93
CA ASP A 113 16.72 19.69 6.46
C ASP A 113 18.00 20.49 6.65
N ASP A 114 18.88 20.04 7.56
CA ASP A 114 20.23 20.58 7.74
C ASP A 114 21.30 19.92 6.84
N LYS A 115 20.95 18.79 6.20
CA LYS A 115 21.75 18.04 5.21
C LYS A 115 23.00 17.38 5.81
N ASP A 116 22.99 17.06 7.08
CA ASP A 116 24.05 16.30 7.74
C ASP A 116 23.91 14.78 7.55
N ASN A 117 22.77 14.34 6.98
CA ASN A 117 22.45 12.96 6.66
C ASN A 117 22.33 12.04 7.90
N ASP A 118 22.11 12.61 9.07
CA ASP A 118 21.15 12.08 10.01
C ASP A 118 19.72 12.50 9.61
N LEU A 119 18.75 11.64 9.93
CA LEU A 119 17.37 11.88 9.54
C LEU A 119 16.62 12.02 10.84
N ALA A 120 15.83 13.09 10.96
CA ALA A 120 15.03 13.40 12.13
C ALA A 120 14.18 12.20 12.56
N ASP A 121 14.28 11.89 13.84
CA ASP A 121 13.48 10.89 14.51
C ASP A 121 12.65 11.56 15.61
N TYR A 122 11.33 11.35 15.58
CA TYR A 122 10.41 11.90 16.57
C TYR A 122 10.59 11.24 17.97
N ARG A 123 11.39 10.17 18.08
CA ARG A 123 11.82 9.54 19.35
C ARG A 123 12.95 10.38 19.97
N GLU A 124 12.91 10.57 21.29
CA GLU A 124 13.76 11.53 22.02
C GLU A 124 15.26 11.43 21.69
N GLY A 125 15.91 12.58 21.47
CA GLY A 125 17.38 12.72 21.45
C GLY A 125 18.06 12.50 20.09
N HIS A 126 17.30 12.29 19.02
CA HIS A 126 17.80 11.91 17.69
C HIS A 126 17.37 12.90 16.61
N ASN A 127 17.69 14.17 16.79
CA ASN A 127 17.26 15.19 15.84
C ASN A 127 18.38 15.92 15.12
N GLY A 128 19.67 15.68 15.42
CA GLY A 128 20.81 16.23 14.66
C GLY A 128 21.03 17.76 14.68
N GLY A 129 19.96 18.56 14.75
CA GLY A 129 19.90 19.91 14.21
C GLY A 129 18.61 20.19 13.41
N ASP A 130 17.89 19.14 13.00
CA ASP A 130 16.71 19.18 12.13
C ASP A 130 15.47 19.85 12.75
N GLN A 131 14.55 20.31 11.90
CA GLN A 131 13.30 20.95 12.31
C GLN A 131 12.10 20.00 12.24
N LEU A 132 11.71 19.39 13.37
CA LEU A 132 10.49 18.55 13.46
C LEU A 132 9.20 19.18 12.86
N ALA A 133 9.13 20.51 12.78
CA ALA A 133 7.97 21.26 12.30
C ALA A 133 7.48 20.87 10.89
N ASN A 134 8.37 20.44 9.99
CA ASN A 134 8.03 20.04 8.62
C ASN A 134 7.88 18.51 8.47
N ASP A 135 8.27 17.73 9.47
CA ASP A 135 8.37 16.27 9.37
C ASP A 135 7.03 15.57 9.43
N PRO A 136 6.70 14.70 8.46
CA PRO A 136 5.54 13.83 8.55
C PRO A 136 5.81 12.65 9.49
N LEU A 137 4.74 12.07 10.03
CA LEU A 137 4.80 10.74 10.64
C LEU A 137 5.00 9.69 9.54
N VAL A 138 6.18 9.07 9.48
CA VAL A 138 6.47 8.02 8.49
C VAL A 138 6.03 6.66 9.02
N VAL A 139 5.26 5.91 8.23
CA VAL A 139 4.67 4.62 8.63
C VAL A 139 5.05 3.52 7.64
N ASP A 140 5.67 2.46 8.16
CA ASP A 140 6.03 1.26 7.41
C ASP A 140 4.87 0.25 7.40
N LEU A 141 4.39 -0.12 6.22
CA LEU A 141 3.31 -1.10 6.04
C LEU A 141 3.82 -2.49 5.61
N ARG A 142 5.14 -2.69 5.57
CA ARG A 142 5.74 -4.00 5.29
C ARG A 142 5.58 -4.93 6.48
N LYS A 143 6.03 -6.17 6.31
CA LYS A 143 6.08 -7.17 7.38
C LYS A 143 6.96 -6.68 8.52
N LYS A 144 6.62 -7.12 9.75
CA LYS A 144 7.34 -6.72 10.96
C LYS A 144 8.81 -7.10 10.89
N GLU A 145 9.12 -8.25 10.31
CA GLU A 145 10.49 -8.75 10.18
C GLU A 145 11.35 -7.86 9.25
N ASP A 146 10.75 -7.31 8.19
CA ASP A 146 11.45 -6.40 7.28
C ASP A 146 11.63 -5.01 7.90
N TYR A 147 10.63 -4.53 8.64
CA TYR A 147 10.76 -3.34 9.46
C TYR A 147 11.90 -3.48 10.47
N ASP A 148 11.92 -4.60 11.22
CA ASP A 148 12.90 -4.82 12.28
C ASP A 148 14.35 -4.85 11.79
N THR A 149 14.57 -5.22 10.54
CA THR A 149 15.92 -5.31 9.97
C THR A 149 16.37 -4.02 9.31
N LYS A 150 15.53 -3.40 8.47
CA LYS A 150 15.87 -2.16 7.76
C LYS A 150 14.61 -1.38 7.40
N HIS A 151 14.44 -0.19 7.96
CA HIS A 151 13.37 0.75 7.63
C HIS A 151 13.91 2.18 7.42
N ILE A 152 13.04 3.09 6.98
CA ILE A 152 13.36 4.53 6.94
C ILE A 152 13.59 4.99 8.39
N PRO A 153 14.70 5.69 8.71
CA PRO A 153 14.94 6.16 10.07
C PRO A 153 13.78 6.96 10.62
N GLY A 154 13.43 6.71 11.89
CA GLY A 154 12.29 7.35 12.55
C GLY A 154 10.91 6.82 12.14
N ALA A 155 10.82 5.92 11.14
CA ALA A 155 9.54 5.35 10.74
C ALA A 155 8.95 4.43 11.82
N VAL A 156 7.63 4.44 11.93
CA VAL A 156 6.88 3.60 12.87
C VAL A 156 6.26 2.40 12.17
N TRP A 157 6.11 1.31 12.92
CA TRP A 157 5.33 0.16 12.51
C TRP A 157 4.11 -0.01 13.41
N VAL A 158 2.93 -0.10 12.79
CA VAL A 158 1.65 -0.32 13.49
C VAL A 158 1.08 -1.69 13.14
N ALA A 159 0.95 -1.95 11.84
CA ALA A 159 0.43 -3.19 11.28
C ALA A 159 0.87 -3.30 9.82
N THR A 160 0.76 -4.51 9.26
CA THR A 160 0.95 -4.70 7.82
C THR A 160 -0.16 -4.02 7.02
N ALA A 161 0.09 -3.81 5.73
CA ALA A 161 -0.88 -3.17 4.84
C ALA A 161 -2.27 -3.82 4.82
N GLU A 162 -2.36 -5.14 5.02
CA GLU A 162 -3.64 -5.86 5.03
C GLU A 162 -4.48 -5.55 6.28
N ASN A 163 -3.82 -5.21 7.39
CA ASN A 163 -4.46 -5.10 8.71
C ASN A 163 -4.55 -3.64 9.20
N ILE A 164 -3.82 -2.70 8.59
CA ILE A 164 -3.79 -1.30 9.04
C ILE A 164 -5.16 -0.60 9.04
N ALA A 165 -6.09 -1.07 8.22
CA ALA A 165 -7.46 -0.55 8.13
C ALA A 165 -8.41 -1.10 9.21
N GLU A 166 -7.95 -2.01 10.08
CA GLU A 166 -8.72 -2.45 11.24
C GLU A 166 -8.93 -1.30 12.24
N ALA A 167 -10.09 -1.26 12.89
CA ALA A 167 -10.47 -0.14 13.76
C ALA A 167 -9.44 0.15 14.87
N GLN A 168 -8.87 -0.89 15.48
CA GLN A 168 -7.85 -0.72 16.52
C GLN A 168 -6.56 -0.12 15.96
N ASN A 169 -6.14 -0.55 14.76
CA ASN A 169 -4.92 -0.06 14.14
C ASN A 169 -5.08 1.39 13.66
N ILE A 170 -6.27 1.77 13.17
CA ILE A 170 -6.61 3.16 12.87
C ILE A 170 -6.56 4.04 14.13
N GLN A 171 -7.09 3.56 15.27
CA GLN A 171 -7.02 4.31 16.53
C GLN A 171 -5.58 4.48 17.01
N ASN A 172 -4.76 3.41 16.93
CA ASN A 172 -3.34 3.48 17.28
C ASN A 172 -2.61 4.49 16.39
N LEU A 173 -2.86 4.47 15.08
CA LEU A 173 -2.27 5.41 14.13
C LEU A 173 -2.68 6.87 14.43
N LYS A 174 -3.95 7.12 14.77
CA LYS A 174 -4.43 8.45 15.19
C LYS A 174 -3.70 8.95 16.44
N SER A 175 -3.56 8.09 17.44
CA SER A 175 -2.84 8.43 18.68
C SER A 175 -1.35 8.73 18.43
N LEU A 176 -0.70 7.98 17.53
CA LEU A 176 0.68 8.26 17.12
C LEU A 176 0.80 9.60 16.40
N LEU A 177 -0.13 9.92 15.50
CA LEU A 177 -0.16 11.23 14.81
C LEU A 177 -0.37 12.38 15.79
N GLU A 178 -1.29 12.24 16.74
CA GLU A 178 -1.51 13.25 17.79
C GLU A 178 -0.25 13.48 18.63
N LYS A 179 0.44 12.39 19.01
CA LYS A 179 1.72 12.47 19.74
C LYS A 179 2.79 13.17 18.90
N HIS A 180 2.94 12.78 17.63
CA HIS A 180 3.88 13.39 16.68
C HIS A 180 3.65 14.90 16.58
N VAL A 181 2.40 15.33 16.37
CA VAL A 181 2.05 16.76 16.30
C VAL A 181 2.30 17.46 17.63
N SER A 182 2.02 16.83 18.77
CA SER A 182 2.28 17.41 20.09
C SER A 182 3.78 17.64 20.36
N ASN A 183 4.64 16.84 19.72
CA ASN A 183 6.10 16.97 19.77
C ASN A 183 6.64 18.01 18.77
N GLY A 184 5.77 18.70 18.03
CA GLY A 184 6.15 19.69 17.03
C GLY A 184 6.13 19.16 15.60
N GLY A 185 5.83 17.89 15.39
CA GLY A 185 5.70 17.26 14.06
C GLY A 185 4.63 17.88 13.18
N LYS A 186 4.77 17.76 11.85
CA LYS A 186 3.73 18.13 10.90
C LYS A 186 2.54 17.18 11.01
N ASN A 187 1.32 17.72 10.91
CA ASN A 187 0.08 16.93 10.82
C ASN A 187 -0.07 16.30 9.42
N GLU A 188 0.82 15.35 9.10
CA GLU A 188 0.89 14.62 7.84
C GLU A 188 1.43 13.22 8.11
N ILE A 189 0.90 12.21 7.42
CA ILE A 189 1.37 10.83 7.45
C ILE A 189 1.97 10.51 6.09
N VAL A 190 3.14 9.89 6.06
CA VAL A 190 3.69 9.26 4.85
C VAL A 190 3.72 7.76 5.05
N VAL A 191 2.93 7.03 4.27
CA VAL A 191 2.96 5.56 4.27
C VAL A 191 3.83 5.03 3.14
N TYR A 192 4.49 3.89 3.39
CA TYR A 192 5.17 3.15 2.33
C TYR A 192 5.02 1.63 2.51
N CYS A 193 5.17 0.91 1.40
CA CYS A 193 5.39 -0.53 1.38
C CYS A 193 6.66 -0.84 0.55
N TYR A 194 6.87 -2.09 0.15
CA TYR A 194 8.04 -2.47 -0.67
C TYR A 194 8.18 -1.64 -1.95
N THR A 195 7.12 -1.52 -2.75
CA THR A 195 7.17 -0.93 -4.11
C THR A 195 6.18 0.21 -4.33
N GLY A 196 5.52 0.69 -3.27
CA GLY A 196 4.62 1.85 -3.33
C GLY A 196 3.19 1.54 -3.83
N ASN A 197 2.94 0.34 -4.36
CA ASN A 197 1.63 -0.03 -4.92
C ASN A 197 0.57 -0.21 -3.82
N ILE A 198 0.85 -1.06 -2.83
CA ILE A 198 -0.11 -1.39 -1.77
C ILE A 198 -0.30 -0.18 -0.85
N SER A 199 0.78 0.54 -0.53
CA SER A 199 0.70 1.77 0.26
C SER A 199 -0.12 2.86 -0.41
N GLY A 200 -0.17 2.91 -1.75
CA GLY A 200 -1.08 3.79 -2.49
C GLY A 200 -2.56 3.47 -2.25
N LEU A 201 -2.92 2.18 -2.21
CA LEU A 201 -4.29 1.74 -1.87
C LEU A 201 -4.63 2.04 -0.41
N VAL A 202 -3.70 1.74 0.50
CA VAL A 202 -3.86 2.02 1.94
C VAL A 202 -4.02 3.52 2.18
N ALA A 203 -3.24 4.37 1.52
CA ALA A 203 -3.36 5.81 1.63
C ALA A 203 -4.76 6.29 1.21
N GLY A 204 -5.35 5.69 0.16
CA GLY A 204 -6.75 5.92 -0.20
C GLY A 204 -7.73 5.55 0.91
N VAL A 205 -7.57 4.38 1.53
CA VAL A 205 -8.42 3.92 2.64
C VAL A 205 -8.29 4.84 3.86
N LEU A 206 -7.06 5.17 4.27
CA LEU A 206 -6.79 6.07 5.39
C LEU A 206 -7.28 7.49 5.12
N GLY A 207 -7.19 7.96 3.88
CA GLY A 207 -7.75 9.24 3.44
C GLY A 207 -9.26 9.33 3.58
N VAL A 208 -9.99 8.23 3.29
CA VAL A 208 -11.44 8.12 3.56
C VAL A 208 -11.75 8.19 5.06
N GLN A 209 -10.79 7.82 5.92
CA GLN A 209 -10.88 7.96 7.38
C GLN A 209 -10.45 9.35 7.87
N GLU A 210 -10.34 10.32 6.96
CA GLU A 210 -9.94 11.72 7.21
C GLU A 210 -8.51 11.87 7.76
N LEU A 211 -7.62 10.91 7.47
CA LEU A 211 -6.20 11.04 7.82
C LEU A 211 -5.42 11.82 6.75
N PRO A 212 -4.49 12.71 7.14
CA PRO A 212 -3.69 13.52 6.23
C PRO A 212 -2.54 12.71 5.63
N VAL A 213 -2.85 11.74 4.77
CA VAL A 213 -1.89 10.72 4.33
C VAL A 213 -1.38 10.94 2.90
N LYS A 214 -0.09 10.65 2.69
CA LYS A 214 0.58 10.54 1.40
C LYS A 214 1.22 9.18 1.22
N ASN A 215 1.36 8.75 -0.02
CA ASN A 215 2.08 7.54 -0.41
C ASN A 215 3.50 7.86 -0.87
N LEU A 216 4.49 7.15 -0.35
CA LEU A 216 5.86 7.20 -0.87
C LEU A 216 5.91 6.57 -2.26
N MET A 217 6.22 7.38 -3.27
CA MET A 217 6.26 6.95 -4.65
C MET A 217 7.33 5.87 -4.85
N TYR A 218 6.93 4.76 -5.47
CA TYR A 218 7.73 3.54 -5.67
C TYR A 218 8.19 2.81 -4.39
N GLY A 219 7.83 3.27 -3.19
CA GLY A 219 8.08 2.56 -1.93
C GLY A 219 9.55 2.33 -1.57
N PHE A 220 9.76 1.58 -0.48
CA PHE A 220 11.06 1.45 0.16
C PHE A 220 12.14 0.82 -0.73
N ASP A 221 11.85 -0.31 -1.37
CA ASP A 221 12.87 -1.07 -2.09
C ASP A 221 13.33 -0.37 -3.36
N ILE A 222 12.41 0.30 -4.06
CA ILE A 222 12.67 0.88 -5.38
C ILE A 222 13.19 2.31 -5.25
N SER A 223 12.53 3.17 -4.45
CA SER A 223 12.91 4.58 -4.37
C SER A 223 13.80 4.92 -3.19
N TRP A 224 13.63 4.33 -2.00
CA TRP A 224 14.42 4.72 -0.81
C TRP A 224 15.76 3.98 -0.68
N ARG A 225 15.73 2.64 -0.73
CA ARG A 225 16.92 1.80 -0.80
C ARG A 225 17.61 1.93 -2.16
N GLY A 226 16.81 2.23 -3.18
CA GLY A 226 17.25 2.48 -4.54
C GLY A 226 17.49 1.19 -5.34
N THR A 227 16.92 1.13 -6.53
CA THR A 227 17.34 0.17 -7.56
C THR A 227 17.77 0.91 -8.83
N LYS A 228 18.74 0.37 -9.57
CA LYS A 228 19.24 0.98 -10.82
C LYS A 228 18.17 1.19 -11.89
N THR A 229 17.01 0.55 -11.76
CA THR A 229 15.90 0.58 -12.71
C THR A 229 14.79 1.56 -12.32
N ALA A 230 14.88 2.18 -11.15
CA ALA A 230 13.91 3.16 -10.68
C ALA A 230 14.10 4.52 -11.39
N TYR A 231 13.01 5.28 -11.54
CA TYR A 231 13.09 6.69 -11.90
C TYR A 231 13.40 7.51 -10.65
N SER A 232 14.57 8.14 -10.60
CA SER A 232 15.06 8.94 -9.46
C SER A 232 15.09 8.20 -8.10
N PRO A 233 15.71 7.01 -7.99
CA PRO A 233 15.96 6.38 -6.70
C PRO A 233 16.95 7.21 -5.90
N ILE A 234 16.81 7.15 -4.58
CA ILE A 234 17.86 7.53 -3.64
C ILE A 234 18.48 6.26 -3.05
N PHE A 235 19.67 6.40 -2.50
CA PHE A 235 20.34 5.39 -1.70
C PHE A 235 20.49 5.99 -0.30
N ALA A 236 19.37 6.11 0.42
CA ALA A 236 19.31 6.84 1.68
C ALA A 236 19.64 5.96 2.90
N PRO A 237 20.01 6.58 4.03
CA PRO A 237 20.19 5.86 5.29
C PRO A 237 18.94 5.06 5.68
N MET A 238 19.18 3.97 6.41
CA MET A 238 18.17 3.10 7.00
C MET A 238 18.56 2.81 8.45
N GLU A 239 17.65 2.25 9.24
CA GLU A 239 17.96 1.72 10.56
C GLU A 239 17.24 0.39 10.84
N ASP A 240 17.73 -0.35 11.83
CA ASP A 240 17.02 -1.48 12.42
C ASP A 240 16.14 -1.03 13.59
N SER A 241 15.31 -1.91 14.16
CA SER A 241 14.43 -1.55 15.28
C SER A 241 15.15 -1.25 16.61
N ASN A 242 16.47 -1.42 16.65
CA ASN A 242 17.33 -1.00 17.76
C ASN A 242 17.96 0.38 17.52
N GLY A 243 17.66 1.05 16.40
CA GLY A 243 18.24 2.33 16.00
C GLY A 243 19.66 2.23 15.42
N GLN A 244 20.11 1.02 15.04
CA GLN A 244 21.40 0.87 14.38
C GLN A 244 21.32 1.36 12.93
N LYS A 245 22.09 2.39 12.61
CA LYS A 245 22.13 2.97 11.25
C LYS A 245 22.79 2.01 10.25
N HIS A 246 22.22 1.95 9.05
CA HIS A 246 22.71 1.22 7.89
C HIS A 246 22.83 2.17 6.68
N LEU A 247 23.92 2.06 5.92
CA LEU A 247 24.13 2.89 4.73
C LEU A 247 23.16 2.51 3.60
N GLY A 248 22.77 3.52 2.82
CA GLY A 248 22.06 3.33 1.56
C GLY A 248 23.03 2.92 0.45
N GLY A 249 22.91 1.67 -0.02
CA GLY A 249 23.80 1.09 -1.01
C GLY A 249 23.98 -0.40 -0.73
N GLY A 250 23.83 -1.25 -1.76
CA GLY A 250 23.77 -2.71 -1.65
C GLY A 250 24.96 -3.38 -0.98
#